data_AF-A0A9E5QWG2-F1
#
_entry.id   AF-A0A9E5QWG2-F1
#
_cell.length_a   1.000
_cell.length_b   1.000
_cell.length_c   1.000
_cell.angle_alpha   90.00
_cell.angle_beta   90.00
_cell.angle_gamma   90.00
#
_symmetry.space_group_name_H-M   'P 1'
#
loop_
_entity.id
_entity.type
_entity.pdbx_description
1 polymer ?
#
loop_
_entity_poly.entity_id
_entity_poly.type
_entity_poly.pdbx_seq_one_letter_code
_entity_poly.pdbx_strand_id
1 'polypeptide(L)'
;MKKISFLFILIAFASANGVWADPEDCMSRAEAEALVKKIKKERYLVDYCDCCNDVGTGVTANLLLVKKAVVVSCEYDTERFSVKMEAQMLASFKVRDQEYAEKAAHEGNTWNLALLNYQYFLEKGQARHLGFALRPGYEAPRCSGLKSFPPAALLNDKKYSAWLAQKGL
;
A
#
# COMPACT_ATOMS: atom_id res chain seq x y z
N MET A 1 -40.43 41.69 -16.38
CA MET A 1 -39.03 41.22 -16.35
C MET A 1 -38.59 41.04 -14.90
N LYS A 2 -38.56 39.81 -14.38
CA LYS A 2 -38.02 39.50 -13.04
C LYS A 2 -36.96 38.42 -13.19
N LYS A 3 -35.84 38.66 -12.48
CA LYS A 3 -34.51 38.09 -12.68
C LYS A 3 -34.52 36.57 -12.43
N ILE A 4 -33.99 35.81 -13.37
CA ILE A 4 -33.73 34.37 -13.22
C ILE A 4 -32.51 34.24 -12.29
N SER A 5 -32.74 33.80 -11.06
CA SER A 5 -31.66 33.40 -10.15
C SER A 5 -31.04 32.10 -10.66
N PHE A 6 -29.82 32.23 -11.23
CA PHE A 6 -28.90 31.11 -11.40
C PHE A 6 -28.38 30.70 -10.01
N LEU A 7 -29.10 29.80 -9.35
CA LEU A 7 -28.57 29.12 -8.17
C LEU A 7 -27.62 28.02 -8.67
N PHE A 8 -26.34 28.27 -8.47
CA PHE A 8 -25.23 27.36 -8.74
C PHE A 8 -25.50 25.98 -8.14
N ILE A 9 -25.72 24.98 -9.00
CA ILE A 9 -25.60 23.57 -8.63
C ILE A 9 -24.10 23.27 -8.56
N LEU A 10 -23.51 23.44 -7.37
CA LEU A 10 -22.20 22.87 -7.05
C LEU A 10 -22.39 21.36 -6.89
N ILE A 11 -22.30 20.65 -8.02
CA ILE A 11 -22.14 19.20 -8.04
C ILE A 11 -20.75 18.92 -7.46
N ALA A 12 -20.70 18.67 -6.16
CA ALA A 12 -19.55 18.03 -5.54
C ALA A 12 -19.49 16.59 -6.08
N PHE A 13 -18.78 16.42 -7.19
CA PHE A 13 -18.25 15.13 -7.63
C PHE A 13 -17.21 14.67 -6.60
N ALA A 14 -17.67 14.22 -5.43
CA ALA A 14 -16.95 13.30 -4.59
C ALA A 14 -17.12 11.91 -5.24
N SER A 15 -16.41 11.67 -6.33
CA SER A 15 -16.27 10.33 -6.89
C SER A 15 -15.52 9.47 -5.87
N ALA A 16 -16.30 8.67 -5.17
CA ALA A 16 -15.92 7.66 -4.21
C ALA A 16 -15.01 6.60 -4.87
N ASN A 17 -13.72 6.88 -4.89
CA ASN A 17 -12.69 5.85 -4.83
C ASN A 17 -12.12 5.90 -3.40
N GLY A 18 -12.98 5.61 -2.43
CA GLY A 18 -12.64 5.62 -1.01
C GLY A 18 -11.79 4.40 -0.69
N VAL A 19 -10.47 4.54 -0.76
CA VAL A 19 -9.57 3.72 0.04
C VAL A 19 -9.77 4.20 1.47
N TRP A 20 -10.69 3.58 2.20
CA TRP A 20 -10.99 3.95 3.58
C TRP A 20 -9.78 3.64 4.46
N ALA A 21 -9.23 4.68 5.08
CA ALA A 21 -8.30 4.52 6.19
C ALA A 21 -9.02 3.74 7.31
N ASP A 22 -8.42 2.68 7.81
CA ASP A 22 -8.87 2.08 9.06
C ASP A 22 -8.27 2.86 10.25
N PRO A 23 -8.75 2.64 11.50
CA PRO A 23 -8.22 3.34 12.67
C PRO A 23 -6.71 3.13 12.88
N GLU A 24 -6.16 2.06 12.31
CA GLU A 24 -4.77 1.67 12.45
C GLU A 24 -3.85 2.46 11.53
N ASP A 25 -4.38 2.96 10.41
CA ASP A 25 -3.69 3.88 9.50
C ASP A 25 -3.69 5.35 9.96
N CYS A 26 -4.43 5.66 11.03
CA CYS A 26 -4.33 6.94 11.72
C CYS A 26 -3.18 6.89 12.73
N MET A 27 -2.25 7.85 12.64
CA MET A 27 -1.05 7.93 13.45
C MET A 27 -0.73 9.39 13.84
N SER A 28 0.21 9.57 14.77
CA SER A 28 0.74 10.91 15.06
C SER A 28 1.49 11.48 13.86
N ARG A 29 1.69 12.80 13.84
CA ARG A 29 2.45 13.45 12.76
C ARG A 29 3.88 12.91 12.65
N ALA A 30 4.54 12.69 13.78
CA ALA A 30 5.91 12.19 13.84
C ALA A 30 6.00 10.76 13.25
N GLU A 31 5.03 9.91 13.55
CA GLU A 31 4.92 8.58 12.96
C GLU A 31 4.67 8.65 11.45
N ALA A 32 3.75 9.51 10.99
CA ALA A 32 3.47 9.68 9.56
C ALA A 32 4.71 10.16 8.79
N GLU A 33 5.48 11.10 9.35
CA GLU A 33 6.73 11.57 8.77
C GLU A 33 7.81 10.48 8.75
N ALA A 34 7.91 9.66 9.80
CA ALA A 34 8.80 8.51 9.85
C ALA A 34 8.42 7.45 8.81
N LEU A 35 7.13 7.17 8.65
CA LEU A 35 6.62 6.24 7.65
C LEU A 35 6.93 6.73 6.23
N VAL A 36 6.73 8.02 5.94
CA VAL A 36 7.13 8.62 4.65
C VAL A 36 8.62 8.42 4.37
N LYS A 37 9.49 8.64 5.37
CA LYS A 37 10.94 8.42 5.21
C LYS A 37 11.25 6.95 4.92
N LYS A 38 10.60 6.02 5.64
CA LYS A 38 10.76 4.58 5.41
C LYS A 38 10.31 4.18 4.01
N ILE A 39 9.09 4.55 3.60
CA ILE A 39 8.53 4.23 2.29
C ILE A 39 9.43 4.74 1.17
N LYS A 40 9.91 6.00 1.28
CA LYS A 40 10.85 6.57 0.30
C LYS A 40 12.17 5.82 0.22
N LYS A 41 12.67 5.31 1.35
CA LYS A 41 13.91 4.52 1.41
C LYS A 41 13.72 3.13 0.78
N GLU A 42 12.61 2.46 1.08
CA GLU A 42 12.36 1.11 0.56
C GLU A 42 11.97 1.13 -0.92
N ARG A 43 11.20 2.13 -1.36
CA ARG A 43 10.69 2.36 -2.73
C ARG A 43 9.77 1.29 -3.27
N TYR A 44 10.01 0.02 -2.97
CA TYR A 44 9.20 -1.10 -3.39
C TYR A 44 8.42 -1.65 -2.20
N LEU A 45 7.13 -1.83 -2.39
CA LEU A 45 6.21 -2.39 -1.41
C LEU A 45 5.37 -3.49 -2.07
N VAL A 46 4.86 -4.40 -1.26
CA VAL A 46 3.81 -5.34 -1.70
C VAL A 46 2.52 -4.95 -1.02
N ASP A 47 1.45 -4.82 -1.79
CA ASP A 47 0.09 -4.62 -1.29
C ASP A 47 -0.64 -5.96 -1.35
N TYR A 48 -1.02 -6.48 -0.19
CA TYR A 48 -1.59 -7.82 -0.04
C TYR A 48 -2.45 -7.93 1.23
N CYS A 49 -3.73 -8.24 1.04
CA CYS A 49 -4.65 -8.51 2.15
C CYS A 49 -4.75 -10.01 2.42
N ASP A 50 -3.92 -10.51 3.32
CA ASP A 50 -3.83 -11.91 3.72
C ASP A 50 -5.02 -12.43 4.54
N CYS A 51 -5.90 -11.53 4.97
CA CYS A 51 -7.14 -11.82 5.72
C CYS A 51 -8.43 -11.49 4.96
N CYS A 52 -8.35 -11.09 3.69
CA CYS A 52 -9.54 -10.80 2.91
C CYS A 52 -10.28 -12.09 2.56
N ASN A 53 -11.62 -12.07 2.67
CA ASN A 53 -12.54 -13.22 2.60
C ASN A 53 -12.47 -14.10 1.33
N ASP A 54 -11.61 -13.78 0.36
CA ASP A 54 -11.38 -14.53 -0.88
C ASP A 54 -10.23 -15.56 -0.79
N VAL A 55 -9.91 -16.04 0.42
CA VAL A 55 -8.84 -17.04 0.68
C VAL A 55 -9.04 -18.36 -0.11
N GLY A 56 -10.22 -18.59 -0.70
CA GLY A 56 -10.54 -19.76 -1.54
C GLY A 56 -10.30 -19.61 -3.05
N THR A 57 -10.11 -18.39 -3.59
CA THR A 57 -9.95 -18.14 -5.05
C THR A 57 -8.60 -17.53 -5.44
N GLY A 58 -7.68 -17.43 -4.48
CA GLY A 58 -6.36 -16.84 -4.66
C GLY A 58 -6.41 -15.33 -4.57
N VAL A 59 -5.95 -14.80 -3.44
CA VAL A 59 -5.81 -13.37 -3.21
C VAL A 59 -4.70 -12.82 -4.09
N THR A 60 -4.92 -11.64 -4.66
CA THR A 60 -3.93 -10.96 -5.51
C THR A 60 -3.01 -10.08 -4.66
N ALA A 61 -1.70 -10.31 -4.73
CA ALA A 61 -0.68 -9.41 -4.21
C ALA A 61 -0.14 -8.52 -5.33
N ASN A 62 0.04 -7.23 -5.05
CA ASN A 62 0.52 -6.25 -6.02
C ASN A 62 1.90 -5.75 -5.61
N LEU A 63 2.89 -5.87 -6.50
CA LEU A 63 4.20 -5.25 -6.32
C LEU A 63 4.13 -3.79 -6.79
N LEU A 64 4.39 -2.87 -5.88
CA LEU A 64 4.28 -1.43 -6.05
C LEU A 64 5.68 -0.79 -6.08
N LEU A 65 5.90 0.10 -7.05
CA LEU A 65 7.01 1.04 -7.05
C LEU A 65 6.49 2.43 -6.67
N VAL A 66 6.75 2.81 -5.42
CA VAL A 66 6.35 4.10 -4.87
C VAL A 66 7.14 5.23 -5.53
N LYS A 67 6.42 6.19 -6.09
CA LYS A 67 6.95 7.41 -6.71
C LYS A 67 6.92 8.59 -5.74
N LYS A 68 5.86 8.66 -4.92
CA LYS A 68 5.64 9.75 -3.97
C LYS A 68 4.97 9.21 -2.71
N ALA A 69 5.31 9.80 -1.57
CA ALA A 69 4.63 9.58 -0.30
C ALA A 69 4.55 10.91 0.45
N VAL A 70 3.36 11.25 0.94
CA VAL A 70 3.07 12.51 1.63
C VAL A 70 2.17 12.27 2.83
N VAL A 71 2.36 13.07 3.87
CA VAL A 71 1.47 13.09 5.03
C VAL A 71 0.16 13.78 4.64
N VAL A 72 -0.96 13.20 5.03
CA VAL A 72 -2.31 13.74 4.85
C VAL A 72 -3.08 13.65 6.18
N SER A 73 -4.18 14.38 6.32
CA SER A 73 -5.11 14.17 7.45
C SER A 73 -5.73 12.77 7.34
N CYS A 74 -5.90 12.09 8.47
CA CYS A 74 -6.58 10.79 8.47
C CYS A 74 -8.09 10.97 8.26
N GLU A 75 -8.70 10.10 7.43
CA GLU A 75 -10.14 10.18 7.15
C GLU A 75 -11.00 9.70 8.32
N TYR A 76 -10.49 8.75 9.11
CA TYR A 76 -11.19 8.21 10.28
C TYR A 76 -11.11 9.15 11.51
N ASP A 77 -10.01 9.91 11.64
CA ASP A 77 -9.78 10.87 12.72
C ASP A 77 -9.00 12.08 12.20
N THR A 78 -9.69 13.23 12.09
CA THR A 78 -9.14 14.44 11.46
C THR A 78 -8.08 15.14 12.31
N GLU A 79 -7.94 14.79 13.60
CA GLU A 79 -6.86 15.27 14.46
C GLU A 79 -5.57 14.46 14.28
N ARG A 80 -5.66 13.32 13.58
CA ARG A 80 -4.55 12.40 13.30
C ARG A 80 -4.16 12.45 11.83
N PHE A 81 -3.05 11.80 11.53
CA PHE A 81 -2.43 11.82 10.20
C PHE A 81 -2.37 10.42 9.61
N SER A 82 -2.35 10.34 8.29
CA SER A 82 -2.05 9.13 7.54
C SER A 82 -1.02 9.46 6.45
N VAL A 83 -0.62 8.46 5.68
CA VAL A 83 0.30 8.64 4.56
C VAL A 83 -0.38 8.23 3.26
N LYS A 84 -0.44 9.16 2.31
CA LYS A 84 -0.89 8.89 0.95
C LYS A 84 0.31 8.65 0.04
N MET A 85 0.22 7.61 -0.77
CA MET A 85 1.25 7.21 -1.72
C MET A 85 0.76 7.28 -3.16
N GLU A 86 1.65 7.67 -4.05
CA GLU A 86 1.54 7.46 -5.48
C GLU A 86 2.49 6.33 -5.85
N ALA A 87 1.98 5.27 -6.45
CA ALA A 87 2.78 4.12 -6.82
C ALA A 87 2.43 3.63 -8.22
N GLN A 88 3.44 3.11 -8.91
CA GLN A 88 3.25 2.35 -10.14
C GLN A 88 3.14 0.86 -9.77
N MET A 89 2.06 0.20 -10.18
CA MET A 89 1.99 -1.26 -10.07
C MET A 89 2.89 -1.89 -11.13
N LEU A 90 3.83 -2.73 -10.71
CA LEU A 90 4.78 -3.39 -11.60
C LEU A 90 4.34 -4.80 -12.00
N ALA A 91 3.64 -5.47 -11.09
CA ALA A 91 3.06 -6.78 -11.31
C ALA A 91 2.02 -7.08 -10.25
N SER A 92 1.10 -7.98 -10.62
CA SER A 92 0.22 -8.66 -9.68
C SER A 92 0.49 -10.17 -9.72
N PHE A 93 0.27 -10.82 -8.59
CA PHE A 93 0.50 -12.25 -8.42
C PHE A 93 -0.67 -12.86 -7.66
N LYS A 94 -1.09 -14.07 -8.02
CA LYS A 94 -1.90 -14.89 -7.12
C LYS A 94 -1.01 -15.42 -6.00
N VAL A 95 -1.51 -15.34 -4.78
CA VAL A 95 -0.87 -15.91 -3.60
C VAL A 95 -1.63 -17.16 -3.17
N ARG A 96 -0.90 -18.27 -2.97
CA ARG A 96 -1.40 -19.54 -2.41
C ARG A 96 -0.43 -20.00 -1.35
N ASP A 97 -0.92 -20.42 -0.19
CA ASP A 97 -0.08 -20.87 0.93
C ASP A 97 1.04 -19.88 1.33
N GLN A 98 0.73 -18.58 1.20
CA GLN A 98 1.62 -17.43 1.49
C GLN A 98 2.80 -17.28 0.53
N GLU A 99 2.72 -17.93 -0.64
CA GLU A 99 3.73 -17.91 -1.69
C GLU A 99 3.16 -17.40 -3.01
N TYR A 100 4.01 -16.73 -3.79
CA TYR A 100 3.64 -16.20 -5.11
C TYR A 100 3.54 -17.36 -6.11
N ALA A 101 2.37 -17.56 -6.69
CA ALA A 101 2.10 -18.65 -7.62
C ALA A 101 2.24 -18.20 -9.09
N GLU A 102 1.24 -17.49 -9.60
CA GLU A 102 1.14 -17.11 -11.01
C GLU A 102 0.95 -15.60 -11.15
N LYS A 103 1.41 -15.04 -12.28
CA LYS A 103 1.13 -13.63 -12.60
C LYS A 103 -0.36 -13.42 -12.83
N ALA A 104 -0.87 -12.32 -12.33
CA ALA A 104 -2.22 -11.84 -12.58
C ALA A 104 -2.19 -10.58 -13.45
N ALA A 105 -3.33 -10.30 -14.09
CA ALA A 105 -3.55 -9.02 -14.75
C ALA A 105 -3.48 -7.89 -13.71
N HIS A 106 -2.93 -6.76 -14.13
CA HIS A 106 -2.72 -5.60 -13.27
C HIS A 106 -2.82 -4.33 -14.09
N GLU A 107 -3.22 -3.23 -13.45
CA GLU A 107 -3.39 -1.96 -14.13
C GLU A 107 -2.64 -0.82 -13.41
N GLY A 108 -1.70 -0.23 -14.15
CA GLY A 108 -1.36 1.20 -14.08
C GLY A 108 -0.77 1.76 -12.79
N ASN A 109 -0.88 3.09 -12.70
CA ASN A 109 -0.52 3.85 -11.51
C ASN A 109 -1.71 3.87 -10.55
N THR A 110 -1.42 3.77 -9.26
CA THR A 110 -2.40 3.84 -8.19
C THR A 110 -2.04 4.91 -7.17
N TRP A 111 -3.08 5.53 -6.61
CA TRP A 111 -2.99 6.38 -5.43
C TRP A 111 -3.63 5.64 -4.26
N ASN A 112 -2.80 5.13 -3.36
CA ASN A 112 -3.25 4.34 -2.21
C ASN A 112 -2.81 5.00 -0.90
N LEU A 113 -3.58 4.80 0.16
CA LEU A 113 -3.07 5.01 1.51
C LEU A 113 -1.97 3.99 1.82
N ALA A 114 -1.05 4.38 2.70
CA ALA A 114 -0.09 3.47 3.28
C ALA A 114 -0.78 2.67 4.38
N LEU A 115 -1.11 1.42 4.08
CA LEU A 115 -1.88 0.55 4.97
C LEU A 115 -0.91 -0.22 5.86
N LEU A 116 -0.95 0.04 7.17
CA LEU A 116 0.06 -0.53 8.09
C LEU A 116 0.01 -2.06 8.14
N ASN A 117 -1.19 -2.61 7.98
CA ASN A 117 -1.52 -4.03 8.10
C ASN A 117 -1.58 -4.78 6.76
N TYR A 118 -1.73 -4.10 5.61
CA TYR A 118 -1.86 -4.76 4.30
C TYR A 118 -0.70 -4.53 3.35
N GLN A 119 0.23 -3.65 3.70
CA GLN A 119 1.40 -3.40 2.87
C GLN A 119 2.67 -3.87 3.55
N TYR A 120 3.56 -4.44 2.74
CA TYR A 120 4.79 -5.08 3.18
C TYR A 120 6.00 -4.43 2.54
N PHE A 121 7.07 -4.28 3.31
CA PHE A 121 8.38 -3.87 2.84
C PHE A 121 9.39 -5.01 3.02
N LEU A 122 10.50 -4.93 2.29
CA LEU A 122 11.58 -5.90 2.43
C LEU A 122 12.50 -5.53 3.61
N GLU A 123 12.68 -6.46 4.54
CA GLU A 123 13.63 -6.35 5.64
C GLU A 123 14.36 -7.67 5.86
N LYS A 124 15.70 -7.65 5.76
CA LYS A 124 16.56 -8.82 6.02
C LYS A 124 16.09 -10.10 5.27
N GLY A 125 15.68 -9.96 4.01
CA GLY A 125 15.22 -11.08 3.19
C GLY A 125 13.74 -11.44 3.33
N GLN A 126 13.00 -10.79 4.25
CA GLN A 126 11.62 -11.12 4.56
C GLN A 126 10.66 -9.97 4.21
N ALA A 127 9.44 -10.31 3.79
CA ALA A 127 8.36 -9.35 3.71
C ALA A 127 7.85 -9.05 5.13
N ARG A 128 7.75 -7.77 5.50
CA ARG A 128 7.25 -7.33 6.79
C ARG A 128 6.20 -6.24 6.63
N HIS A 129 5.12 -6.32 7.41
CA HIS A 129 4.08 -5.29 7.44
C HIS A 129 4.67 -3.89 7.71
N LEU A 130 4.14 -2.86 7.05
CA LEU A 130 4.54 -1.48 7.24
C LEU A 130 4.42 -1.03 8.70
N GLY A 131 3.49 -1.58 9.49
CA GLY A 131 3.36 -1.30 10.91
C GLY A 131 4.65 -1.52 11.72
N PHE A 132 5.46 -2.52 11.36
CA PHE A 132 6.77 -2.76 11.98
C PHE A 132 7.78 -1.65 11.75
N ALA A 133 7.61 -0.80 10.73
CA ALA A 133 8.48 0.34 10.52
C ALA A 133 8.28 1.46 11.56
N LEU A 134 7.14 1.47 12.25
CA LEU A 134 6.78 2.51 13.21
C LEU A 134 6.91 2.03 14.65
N ARG A 135 6.45 0.80 14.92
CA ARG A 135 6.30 0.28 16.27
C ARG A 135 7.13 -1.00 16.42
N PRO A 136 8.25 -0.98 17.17
CA PRO A 136 8.91 -2.20 17.62
C PRO A 136 7.91 -3.05 18.41
N GLY A 137 7.62 -4.27 17.95
CA GLY A 137 6.59 -5.11 18.55
C GLY A 137 5.17 -4.86 18.02
N TYR A 138 5.02 -4.21 16.86
CA TYR A 138 3.76 -4.18 16.12
C TYR A 138 3.14 -5.58 16.06
N GLU A 139 1.93 -5.72 16.59
CA GLU A 139 1.16 -6.94 16.47
C GLU A 139 0.46 -6.89 15.13
N ALA A 140 1.02 -7.60 14.15
CA ALA A 140 0.32 -7.82 12.90
C ALA A 140 -1.06 -8.43 13.20
N PRO A 141 -2.07 -8.17 12.35
CA PRO A 141 -3.34 -8.89 12.41
C PRO A 141 -3.11 -10.41 12.54
N ARG A 142 -4.10 -11.16 13.06
CA ARG A 142 -4.04 -12.64 13.15
C ARG A 142 -4.15 -13.32 11.79
N CYS A 143 -3.33 -12.86 10.86
CA CYS A 143 -3.27 -13.19 9.47
C CYS A 143 -1.82 -13.62 9.21
N SER A 144 -1.63 -14.57 8.31
CA SER A 144 -0.35 -15.30 8.27
C SER A 144 0.77 -14.54 7.54
N GLY A 145 0.44 -13.46 6.85
CA GLY A 145 1.34 -12.62 6.08
C GLY A 145 1.89 -13.28 4.82
N LEU A 146 2.90 -12.64 4.23
CA LEU A 146 3.75 -13.19 3.17
C LEU A 146 5.04 -13.74 3.78
N LYS A 147 5.46 -14.94 3.35
CA LYS A 147 6.74 -15.52 3.81
C LYS A 147 7.96 -14.82 3.19
N SER A 148 7.81 -14.27 1.99
CA SER A 148 8.90 -13.72 1.21
C SER A 148 8.45 -12.49 0.41
N PHE A 149 9.42 -11.72 -0.06
CA PHE A 149 9.19 -10.64 -1.04
C PHE A 149 9.27 -11.22 -2.47
N PRO A 150 8.63 -10.63 -3.49
CA PRO A 150 8.57 -11.24 -4.83
C PRO A 150 9.98 -11.43 -5.40
N PRO A 151 10.42 -12.64 -5.78
CA PRO A 151 11.75 -12.83 -6.34
C PRO A 151 11.88 -12.15 -7.71
N ALA A 152 13.10 -11.75 -8.07
CA ALA A 152 13.41 -11.13 -9.35
C ALA A 152 12.94 -11.98 -10.55
N ALA A 153 13.02 -13.31 -10.46
CA ALA A 153 12.58 -14.20 -11.55
C ALA A 153 11.09 -14.06 -11.91
N LEU A 154 10.26 -13.62 -10.96
CA LEU A 154 8.84 -13.36 -11.23
C LEU A 154 8.61 -12.04 -11.96
N LEU A 155 9.59 -11.13 -12.02
CA LEU A 155 9.46 -9.85 -12.71
C LEU A 155 10.63 -9.61 -13.67
N ASN A 156 10.35 -9.46 -14.97
CA ASN A 156 11.37 -9.07 -15.93
C ASN A 156 11.62 -7.54 -15.90
N ASP A 157 11.92 -6.98 -14.72
CA ASP A 157 12.22 -5.55 -14.52
C ASP A 157 13.64 -5.39 -13.97
N LYS A 158 14.52 -4.83 -14.79
CA LYS A 158 15.95 -4.67 -14.45
C LYS A 158 16.18 -3.78 -13.22
N LYS A 159 15.32 -2.77 -12.99
CA LYS A 159 15.49 -1.85 -11.85
C LYS A 159 15.12 -2.55 -10.55
N TYR A 160 14.06 -3.35 -10.59
CA TYR A 160 13.66 -4.18 -9.45
C TYR A 160 14.72 -5.22 -9.11
N SER A 161 15.23 -5.96 -10.11
CA SER A 161 16.29 -6.94 -9.89
C SER A 161 17.56 -6.31 -9.31
N ALA A 162 17.96 -5.14 -9.82
CA ALA A 162 19.09 -4.39 -9.27
C ALA A 162 18.85 -3.91 -7.82
N TRP A 163 17.62 -3.51 -7.50
CA TRP A 163 17.25 -3.12 -6.14
C TRP A 163 17.28 -4.30 -5.16
N LEU A 164 16.79 -5.49 -5.56
CA LEU A 164 16.90 -6.71 -4.76
C LEU A 164 18.38 -7.09 -4.49
N ALA A 165 19.24 -7.00 -5.51
CA ALA A 165 20.67 -7.28 -5.35
C ALA A 165 21.33 -6.37 -4.32
N GLN A 166 20.96 -5.07 -4.27
CA GLN A 166 21.44 -4.14 -3.24
C GLN A 166 20.97 -4.50 -1.82
N LYS A 167 19.92 -5.30 -1.71
CA LYS A 167 19.36 -5.81 -0.46
C LYS A 167 19.90 -7.20 -0.10
N GLY A 168 20.79 -7.76 -0.93
CA GLY A 168 21.39 -9.08 -0.72
C GLY A 168 20.53 -10.25 -1.20
N LEU A 169 19.64 -10.01 -2.18
CA LEU A 169 18.74 -11.01 -2.78
C LEU A 169 18.91 -11.10 -4.30
#